data_AF-A0A7C3J0V5-F1
#
_entry.id   AF-A0A7C3J0V5-F1
#
_cell.length_a   1.000
_cell.length_b   1.000
_cell.length_c   1.000
_cell.angle_alpha   90.00
_cell.angle_beta   90.00
_cell.angle_gamma   90.00
#
_symmetry.space_group_name_H-M   'P 1'
#
loop_
_entity.id
_entity.type
_entity.pdbx_description
1 polymer ?
#
loop_
_entity_poly.entity_id
_entity_poly.type
_entity_poly.pdbx_seq_one_letter_code
_entity_poly.pdbx_strand_id
1 'polypeptide(L)' 'MPVVKPTSTDPFDYEILIRRRGENDYASYCPQLNYMIVGTEHEEVRNLMKEQIEKYIERISKMQSEPM' A
#
# COMPACT_ATOMS: atom_id res chain seq x y z
N MET A 1 12.39 -11.53 12.50
CA MET A 1 11.95 -10.20 12.95
C MET A 1 10.48 -10.06 12.60
N PRO A 2 9.57 -9.75 13.53
CA PRO A 2 8.15 -9.58 13.19
C PRO A 2 7.99 -8.34 12.32
N VAL A 3 7.31 -8.51 11.18
CA VAL A 3 6.93 -7.38 10.32
C VAL A 3 5.87 -6.59 11.08
N VAL A 4 6.28 -5.49 11.73
CA VAL A 4 5.37 -4.58 12.42
C VAL A 4 4.58 -3.86 11.35
N LYS A 5 3.30 -4.20 11.21
CA LYS A 5 2.42 -3.48 10.30
C LYS A 5 2.19 -2.07 10.85
N PRO A 6 2.29 -1.02 10.03
CA PRO A 6 2.05 0.33 10.49
C PRO A 6 0.61 0.47 10.96
N THR A 7 0.45 1.24 12.03
CA THR A 7 -0.85 1.70 12.54
C THR A 7 -1.10 3.16 12.22
N SER A 8 -0.22 3.81 11.45
CA SER A 8 -0.42 5.19 10.97
C SER A 8 -1.65 5.25 10.07
N THR A 9 -2.53 6.20 10.35
CA THR A 9 -3.66 6.56 9.48
C THR A 9 -3.28 7.61 8.44
N ASP A 10 -2.03 8.10 8.46
CA ASP A 10 -1.54 9.07 7.50
C ASP A 10 -1.12 8.39 6.19
N PRO A 11 -1.68 8.77 5.04
CA PRO A 11 -1.31 8.18 3.75
C PRO A 11 0.13 8.50 3.34
N PHE A 12 0.73 9.56 3.88
CA PHE A 12 2.11 9.96 3.62
C PHE A 12 3.15 9.08 4.34
N ASP A 13 2.74 8.31 5.36
CA ASP A 13 3.59 7.34 6.03
C ASP A 13 3.87 6.10 5.16
N TYR A 14 3.07 5.91 4.09
CA TYR A 14 3.15 4.76 3.21
C TYR A 14 3.94 5.09 1.94
N GLU A 15 5.02 4.36 1.73
CA GLU A 15 5.82 4.46 0.51
C GLU A 15 5.28 3.54 -0.57
N ILE A 16 5.21 4.08 -1.79
CA ILE A 16 4.82 3.35 -3.00
C ILE A 16 6.03 3.27 -3.91
N LEU A 17 6.71 2.12 -3.92
CA LEU A 17 7.88 1.88 -4.75
C LEU A 17 7.46 1.22 -6.06
N ILE A 18 7.48 1.99 -7.15
CA ILE A 18 7.14 1.46 -8.47
C ILE A 18 8.42 1.12 -9.22
N ARG A 19 8.53 -0.14 -9.65
CA ARG A 19 9.64 -0.67 -10.43
C ARG A 19 9.13 -1.21 -11.76
N ARG A 20 9.71 -0.74 -12.85
CA ARG A 20 9.52 -1.32 -14.18
C ARG A 20 10.40 -2.57 -14.31
N ARG A 21 9.80 -3.71 -14.65
CA ARG A 21 10.50 -5.00 -14.86
C ARG A 21 10.71 -5.34 -16.35
N GLY A 22 9.88 -4.79 -17.24
CA GLY A 22 9.90 -5.08 -18.68
C GLY A 22 9.36 -3.92 -19.51
N GLU A 23 9.04 -4.17 -20.78
CA GLU A 23 8.48 -3.14 -21.67
C GLU A 23 7.11 -2.65 -21.21
N ASN A 24 6.23 -3.56 -20.77
CA ASN A 24 4.90 -3.25 -20.23
C ASN A 24 4.65 -3.97 -18.90
N ASP A 25 5.68 -4.09 -18.07
CA ASP A 25 5.56 -4.72 -16.76
C ASP A 25 5.99 -3.75 -15.67
N TYR A 26 5.06 -3.41 -14.80
CA TYR A 26 5.27 -2.57 -13.63
C TYR A 26 4.92 -3.34 -12.37
N ALA A 27 5.74 -3.15 -11.33
CA ALA A 27 5.51 -3.70 -10.01
C ALA A 27 5.51 -2.55 -9.01
N SER A 28 4.45 -2.40 -8.24
CA SER A 28 4.37 -1.49 -7.11
C SER A 28 4.57 -2.27 -5.82
N TYR A 29 5.48 -1.82 -4.95
CA TYR A 29 5.78 -2.46 -3.67
C TYR A 29 5.66 -1.46 -2.54
N CYS A 30 4.96 -1.86 -1.49
CA CYS A 30 4.81 -1.10 -0.26
C CYS A 30 5.50 -1.85 0.88
N PRO A 31 6.70 -1.42 1.31
CA PRO A 31 7.47 -2.13 2.34
C PRO A 31 6.76 -2.14 3.70
N GLN A 32 6.04 -1.06 4.02
CA GLN A 32 5.20 -0.89 5.21
C GLN A 32 4.17 -2.02 5.35
N LEU A 33 3.44 -2.28 4.25
CA LEU A 33 2.41 -3.31 4.22
C LEU A 33 2.97 -4.69 3.88
N ASN A 34 4.26 -4.76 3.52
CA ASN A 34 4.89 -5.91 2.89
C ASN A 34 4.01 -6.47 1.75
N TYR A 35 3.50 -5.55 0.92
CA TYR A 35 2.51 -5.84 -0.11
C TYR A 35 3.05 -5.44 -1.48
N MET A 36 2.88 -6.30 -2.47
CA MET A 36 3.33 -6.07 -3.84
C MET A 36 2.15 -6.22 -4.80
N ILE A 37 2.03 -5.28 -5.73
CA ILE A 37 1.08 -5.28 -6.84
C ILE A 37 1.91 -5.34 -8.12
N VAL A 38 1.47 -6.15 -9.08
CA VAL A 38 2.05 -6.20 -10.43
C VAL A 38 0.95 -5.85 -11.42
N GLY A 39 1.30 -5.11 -12.47
CA GLY A 39 0.38 -4.66 -13.50
C GLY A 39 1.14 -4.25 -14.75
N THR A 40 0.40 -3.87 -15.78
CA THR A 40 0.98 -3.58 -17.10
C THR A 40 1.24 -2.10 -17.33
N GLU A 41 0.60 -1.24 -16.54
CA GLU A 41 0.73 0.21 -16.63
C GLU A 41 1.21 0.82 -15.32
N HIS A 42 2.01 1.87 -15.42
CA HIS A 42 2.49 2.62 -14.26
C HIS A 42 1.32 3.21 -13.46
N GLU A 43 0.41 3.93 -14.12
CA GLU A 43 -0.73 4.56 -13.43
C GLU A 43 -1.62 3.53 -12.74
N GLU A 44 -1.85 2.38 -13.37
CA GLU A 44 -2.64 1.29 -12.80
C GLU A 44 -2.04 0.81 -11.47
N VAL A 45 -0.76 0.40 -11.46
CA VAL A 45 -0.13 -0.11 -10.23
C VAL A 45 0.01 0.96 -9.15
N ARG A 46 0.09 2.24 -9.54
CA ARG A 46 0.10 3.38 -8.63
C ARG A 46 -1.25 3.57 -7.96
N ASN A 47 -2.32 3.61 -8.76
CA ASN A 47 -3.68 3.81 -8.27
C ASN A 47 -4.13 2.63 -7.41
N LEU A 48 -3.83 1.40 -7.83
CA LEU A 48 -4.13 0.20 -7.04
C LEU A 48 -3.43 0.22 -5.68
N MET A 49 -2.15 0.62 -5.62
CA MET A 49 -1.44 0.68 -4.34
C MET A 49 -1.99 1.79 -3.45
N LYS A 50 -2.31 2.95 -4.02
CA LYS A 50 -2.93 4.06 -3.28
C LYS A 50 -4.27 3.64 -2.68
N GLU A 51 -5.12 2.98 -3.46
CA GLU A 51 -6.44 2.51 -3.01
C GLU A 51 -6.30 1.45 -1.89
N GLN A 52 -5.29 0.58 -1.96
CA GLN A 52 -5.01 -0.37 -0.89
C GLN A 52 -4.57 0.31 0.41
N ILE A 53 -3.74 1.35 0.32
CA ILE A 53 -3.32 2.15 1.47
C ILE A 53 -4.54 2.85 2.08
N GLU A 54 -5.38 3.50 1.28
CA GLU A 54 -6.60 4.16 1.76
C GLU A 54 -7.56 3.17 2.45
N LYS A 55 -7.80 1.99 1.85
CA LYS A 55 -8.60 0.92 2.45
C LYS A 55 -8.02 0.42 3.77
N TYR A 56 -6.69 0.31 3.85
CA TYR A 56 -6.01 -0.13 5.05
C TYR A 56 -6.12 0.91 6.17
N ILE A 57 -5.91 2.19 5.86
CA ILE A 57 -6.11 3.32 6.78
C ILE A 57 -7.54 3.35 7.28
N GLU A 58 -8.54 3.22 6.40
CA GLU A 58 -9.95 3.23 6.80
C GLU A 58 -10.25 2.08 7.78
N ARG A 59 -9.69 0.90 7.52
CA ARG A 59 -9.85 -0.27 8.39
C ARG A 59 -9.20 -0.08 9.75
N ILE A 60 -8.00 0.51 9.80
CA ILE A 60 -7.33 0.86 11.08
C ILE A 60 -8.13 1.90 11.82
N SER A 61 -8.55 2.98 11.14
CA SER A 61 -9.32 4.06 11.73
C SER A 61 -10.59 3.53 12.38
N LYS A 62 -11.32 2.64 11.69
CA LYS A 62 -12.48 1.92 12.25
C LYS A 62 -12.11 1.10 13.48
N MET A 63 -11.06 0.28 13.41
CA MET A 63 -10.57 -0.52 14.55
C MET A 63 -10.15 0.31 15.76
N GLN A 64 -9.58 1.51 15.56
CA GLN A 64 -9.19 2.41 16.66
C GLN A 64 -10.38 3.16 17.24
N SER A 65 -11.42 3.41 16.44
CA SER A 65 -12.62 4.16 16.84
C SER A 65 -13.65 3.36 17.63
N GLU A 66 -13.54 2.03 17.69
CA GLU A 66 -14.34 1.17 18.58
C GLU A 66 -13.54 0.81 19.84
N PRO A 67 -13.64 1.59 20.93
CA PRO A 67 -13.28 1.10 22.24
C PRO A 67 -14.38 0.11 22.67
N MET A 68 -14.03 -1.16 22.88
CA MET A 68 -14.81 -2.00 23.79
C MET A 68 -14.63 -1.54 25.23
#